data_AF-A0A0K1PMB6-F1
#
_entry.id   AF-A0A0K1PMB6-F1
#
_cell.length_a   1.000
_cell.length_b   1.000
_cell.length_c   1.000
_cell.angle_alpha   90.00
_cell.angle_beta   90.00
_cell.angle_gamma   90.00
#
_symmetry.space_group_name_H-M   'P 1'
#
loop_
_entity.id
_entity.type
_entity.pdbx_description
1 polymer ?
#
loop_
_entity_poly.entity_id
_entity_poly.type
_entity_poly.pdbx_seq_one_letter_code
_entity_poly.pdbx_strand_id
1 'polypeptide(L)'
;MIRINLLPQKKTIRRRGEAGDSSPEAGSQAWMAFVLGAVLLEVIVLLFVYKTKQDQLVQVQKHNQELTANIDGIKREIANHADIKAQLKELRDREEAIQKLQSARTGPTATMLELSRIMTTGRGPTIDRDKLEQLKRDNPTAVPNANWDPRRLWLTSYKEQERVVRLGGLARDGEDVSEFLRRLSLSDYFYEVKLLPAQKSVDATSKLELVKFEMSAKVRY
;
A
#
# COMPACT_ATOMS: atom_id res chain seq x y z
N MET A 1 98.42 60.75 48.41
CA MET A 1 98.62 59.29 48.45
C MET A 1 97.59 58.68 49.41
N ILE A 2 97.02 57.56 49.00
CA ILE A 2 95.91 56.76 49.55
C ILE A 2 95.88 56.68 51.09
N ARG A 3 94.68 56.82 51.71
CA ARG A 3 94.02 55.86 52.65
C ARG A 3 92.52 56.15 52.78
N ILE A 4 91.67 55.35 52.14
CA ILE A 4 90.24 55.23 52.46
C ILE A 4 90.07 53.87 53.13
N ASN A 5 89.79 53.90 54.43
CA ASN A 5 89.34 52.77 55.23
C ASN A 5 88.36 53.34 56.24
N LEU A 6 87.07 53.18 55.97
CA LEU A 6 85.98 53.49 56.88
C LEU A 6 85.29 52.18 57.23
N LEU A 7 85.84 51.52 58.25
CA LEU A 7 85.17 50.52 59.07
C LEU A 7 84.06 51.20 59.92
N PRO A 8 83.26 50.42 60.65
CA PRO A 8 82.01 49.79 60.28
C PRO A 8 80.86 50.53 60.99
N GLN A 9 79.59 50.17 60.75
CA GLN A 9 78.50 50.18 61.75
C GLN A 9 77.14 50.17 61.06
N LYS A 10 76.43 49.04 61.16
CA LYS A 10 74.99 49.04 61.43
C LYS A 10 74.63 47.68 62.03
N LYS A 11 74.67 47.60 63.36
CA LYS A 11 73.49 47.65 64.24
C LYS A 11 72.63 46.40 64.12
N THR A 12 73.01 45.42 64.93
CA THR A 12 72.21 44.32 65.43
C THR A 12 71.04 44.83 66.27
N ILE A 13 69.81 44.43 65.93
CA ILE A 13 68.69 44.22 66.86
C ILE A 13 67.96 42.96 66.36
N ARG A 14 68.42 41.76 66.71
CA ARG A 14 67.89 40.89 67.79
C ARG A 14 66.37 40.61 67.70
N ARG A 15 66.04 39.41 67.20
CA ARG A 15 65.26 38.38 67.90
C ARG A 15 65.77 37.02 67.39
N ARG A 16 66.67 36.41 68.16
CA ARG A 16 66.40 35.29 69.06
C ARG A 16 66.07 34.02 68.25
N GLY A 17 67.14 33.26 68.04
CA GLY A 17 67.19 31.97 67.37
C GLY A 17 68.65 31.58 67.08
N GLU A 18 69.53 31.75 68.06
CA GLU A 18 70.79 30.99 68.19
C GLU A 18 70.40 29.59 68.67
N ALA A 19 71.04 28.47 68.34
CA ALA A 19 72.22 28.15 67.55
C ALA A 19 72.24 26.61 67.41
N GLY A 20 73.11 26.10 66.55
CA GLY A 20 73.41 24.66 66.40
C GLY A 20 72.88 24.15 65.07
N ASP A 21 73.58 24.32 63.97
CA ASP A 21 74.82 23.59 63.65
C ASP A 21 74.69 22.09 63.99
N SER A 22 74.16 21.34 63.04
CA SER A 22 74.67 20.01 62.74
C SER A 22 74.42 19.74 61.24
N SER A 23 75.52 19.77 60.51
CA SER A 23 75.95 18.86 59.46
C SER A 23 74.90 18.04 58.67
N PRO A 24 75.09 17.95 57.33
CA PRO A 24 74.13 17.40 56.38
C PRO A 24 74.09 15.87 56.41
N GLU A 25 72.96 15.25 56.05
CA GLU A 25 72.86 13.96 55.31
C GLU A 25 71.46 13.28 55.33
N ALA A 26 70.49 13.72 56.17
CA ALA A 26 69.17 13.07 56.25
C ALA A 26 68.01 13.77 55.48
N GLY A 27 68.16 15.04 55.11
CA GLY A 27 67.09 15.82 54.45
C GLY A 27 66.89 15.53 52.96
N SER A 28 67.94 15.07 52.26
CA SER A 28 67.86 14.76 50.82
C SER A 28 67.14 13.44 50.57
N GLN A 29 67.34 12.41 51.42
CA GLN A 29 66.65 11.12 51.29
C GLN A 29 65.15 11.23 51.56
N ALA A 30 64.73 12.00 52.58
CA ALA A 30 63.31 12.20 52.88
C ALA A 30 62.59 13.03 51.80
N TRP A 31 63.23 14.08 51.26
CA TRP A 31 62.67 14.87 50.16
C TRP A 31 62.62 14.08 48.84
N MET A 32 63.66 13.29 48.54
CA MET A 32 63.64 12.38 47.39
C MET A 32 62.54 11.32 47.51
N ALA A 33 62.30 10.76 48.70
CA ALA A 33 61.21 9.81 48.92
C ALA A 33 59.82 10.43 48.70
N PHE A 34 59.62 11.69 49.12
CA PHE A 34 58.36 12.41 48.90
C PHE A 34 58.11 12.70 47.41
N VAL A 35 59.13 13.19 46.69
CA VAL A 35 59.03 13.45 45.24
C VAL A 35 58.79 12.13 44.49
N LEU A 36 59.49 11.06 44.86
CA LEU A 36 59.32 9.74 44.26
C LEU A 36 57.91 9.19 44.53
N GLY A 37 57.38 9.39 45.74
CA GLY A 37 55.99 9.06 46.07
C GLY A 37 54.96 9.85 45.28
N ALA A 38 55.17 11.16 45.08
CA ALA A 38 54.30 12.02 44.28
C ALA A 38 54.28 11.60 42.80
N VAL A 39 55.46 11.30 42.23
CA VAL A 39 55.59 10.77 40.86
C VAL A 39 54.90 9.42 40.74
N LEU A 40 55.05 8.53 41.73
CA LEU A 40 54.36 7.24 41.75
C LEU A 40 52.83 7.42 41.76
N LEU A 41 52.33 8.37 42.55
CA LEU A 41 50.91 8.70 42.63
C LEU A 41 50.40 9.27 41.30
N GLU A 42 51.16 10.15 40.66
CA GLU A 42 50.85 10.70 39.33
C GLU A 42 50.81 9.61 38.25
N VAL A 43 51.76 8.67 38.27
CA VAL A 43 51.76 7.50 37.38
C VAL A 43 50.53 6.63 37.61
N ILE A 44 50.12 6.40 38.86
CA ILE A 44 48.91 5.63 39.19
C ILE A 44 47.66 6.33 38.64
N VAL A 45 47.55 7.65 38.79
CA VAL A 45 46.42 8.44 38.27
C VAL A 45 46.38 8.39 36.74
N LEU A 46 47.53 8.53 36.07
CA LEU A 46 47.64 8.43 34.61
C LEU A 46 47.25 7.03 34.10
N LEU A 47 47.69 5.97 34.78
CA LEU A 47 47.29 4.59 34.47
C LEU A 47 45.80 4.37 34.65
N PHE A 48 45.20 4.95 35.69
CA PHE A 48 43.75 4.89 35.92
C PHE A 48 42.97 5.60 34.80
N VAL A 49 43.37 6.82 34.43
CA VAL A 49 42.73 7.56 33.31
C VAL A 49 42.89 6.82 31.98
N TYR A 50 44.08 6.26 31.72
CA TYR A 50 44.33 5.47 30.53
C TYR A 50 43.45 4.22 30.46
N LYS A 51 43.30 3.49 31.59
CA LYS A 51 42.39 2.35 31.70
C LYS A 51 40.94 2.75 31.42
N THR A 52 40.44 3.82 32.04
CA THR A 52 39.06 4.31 31.82
C THR A 52 38.82 4.71 30.37
N LYS A 53 39.80 5.35 29.71
CA LYS A 53 39.71 5.70 28.28
C LYS A 53 39.76 4.49 27.38
N GLN A 54 40.55 3.48 27.74
CA GLN A 54 40.63 2.23 27.00
C GLN A 54 39.32 1.42 27.12
N ASP A 55 38.68 1.42 28.28
CA ASP A 55 37.37 0.79 28.47
C ASP A 55 36.26 1.49 27.67
N GLN A 56 36.29 2.83 27.60
CA GLN A 56 35.37 3.61 26.74
C GLN A 56 35.57 3.26 25.25
N LEU A 57 36.82 3.15 24.79
CA LEU A 57 37.11 2.75 23.40
C LEU A 57 36.60 1.33 23.12
N VAL A 58 36.78 0.40 24.05
CA VAL A 58 36.30 -0.98 23.92
C VAL A 58 34.76 -1.02 23.86
N GLN A 59 34.07 -0.25 24.71
CA GLN A 59 32.60 -0.17 24.67
C GLN A 59 32.08 0.45 23.37
N VAL A 60 32.68 1.54 22.91
CA VAL A 60 32.30 2.18 21.64
C VAL A 60 32.56 1.24 20.47
N GLN A 61 33.67 0.53 20.47
CA GLN A 61 33.99 -0.44 19.42
C GLN A 61 33.01 -1.64 19.44
N LYS A 62 32.61 -2.10 20.63
CA LYS A 62 31.60 -3.15 20.80
C LYS A 62 30.22 -2.69 20.29
N HIS A 63 29.81 -1.46 20.60
CA HIS A 63 28.56 -0.90 20.06
C HIS A 63 28.60 -0.71 18.56
N ASN A 64 29.73 -0.29 17.99
CA ASN A 64 29.87 -0.22 16.53
C ASN A 64 29.78 -1.61 15.88
N GLN A 65 30.37 -2.63 16.49
CA GLN A 65 30.25 -4.02 16.02
C GLN A 65 28.81 -4.53 16.11
N GLU A 66 28.12 -4.25 17.22
CA GLU A 66 26.70 -4.60 17.43
C GLU A 66 25.78 -3.88 16.43
N LEU A 67 25.96 -2.57 16.23
CA LEU A 67 25.23 -1.79 15.24
C LEU A 67 25.48 -2.32 13.82
N THR A 68 26.73 -2.69 13.49
CA THR A 68 27.07 -3.27 12.19
C THR A 68 26.37 -4.62 11.99
N ALA A 69 26.34 -5.47 13.03
CA ALA A 69 25.62 -6.75 12.99
C ALA A 69 24.10 -6.57 12.82
N ASN A 70 23.50 -5.58 13.50
CA ASN A 70 22.09 -5.25 13.34
C ASN A 70 21.77 -4.70 11.94
N ILE A 71 22.63 -3.84 11.40
CA ILE A 71 22.52 -3.35 10.02
C ILE A 71 22.57 -4.51 9.03
N ASP A 72 23.47 -5.47 9.23
CA ASP A 72 23.59 -6.63 8.35
C ASP A 72 22.37 -7.57 8.47
N GLY A 73 21.82 -7.73 9.67
CA GLY A 73 20.57 -8.45 9.89
C GLY A 73 19.39 -7.81 9.17
N ILE A 74 19.19 -6.50 9.37
CA ILE A 74 18.14 -5.71 8.72
C ILE A 74 18.32 -5.72 7.19
N LYS A 75 19.55 -5.62 6.68
CA LYS A 75 19.82 -5.72 5.24
C LYS A 75 19.39 -7.07 4.65
N ARG A 76 19.60 -8.17 5.37
CA ARG A 76 19.14 -9.50 4.93
C ARG A 76 17.61 -9.61 4.91
N GLU A 77 16.94 -9.01 5.89
CA GLU A 77 15.48 -8.98 5.95
C GLU A 77 14.88 -8.12 4.83
N ILE A 78 15.52 -6.99 4.51
CA ILE A 78 15.13 -6.09 3.41
C ILE A 78 15.50 -6.66 2.03
N ALA A 79 16.54 -7.49 1.92
CA ALA A 79 16.98 -8.05 0.63
C ALA A 79 15.83 -8.76 -0.13
N ASN A 80 14.96 -9.44 0.61
CA ASN A 80 13.83 -10.18 0.03
C ASN A 80 12.64 -9.26 -0.34
N HIS A 81 12.64 -7.98 0.04
CA HIS A 81 11.53 -7.08 -0.22
C HIS A 81 11.34 -6.81 -1.73
N ALA A 82 12.44 -6.71 -2.49
CA ALA A 82 12.36 -6.55 -3.94
C ALA A 82 11.73 -7.78 -4.60
N ASP A 83 12.14 -8.97 -4.20
CA ASP A 83 11.64 -10.25 -4.73
C ASP A 83 10.17 -10.48 -4.35
N ILE A 84 9.79 -10.20 -3.09
CA ILE A 84 8.39 -10.31 -2.65
C ILE A 84 7.51 -9.33 -3.41
N LYS A 85 7.96 -8.09 -3.65
CA LYS A 85 7.22 -7.11 -4.46
C LYS A 85 7.07 -7.57 -5.91
N ALA A 86 8.11 -8.17 -6.49
CA ALA A 86 8.07 -8.73 -7.83
C ALA A 86 7.09 -9.91 -7.91
N GLN A 87 7.13 -10.84 -6.96
CA GLN A 87 6.19 -11.96 -6.87
C GLN A 87 4.75 -11.47 -6.66
N LEU A 88 4.52 -10.48 -5.80
CA LEU A 88 3.19 -9.91 -5.60
C LEU A 88 2.65 -9.27 -6.88
N LYS A 89 3.50 -8.57 -7.64
CA LYS A 89 3.13 -8.04 -8.95
C LYS A 89 2.77 -9.16 -9.91
N GLU A 90 3.60 -10.19 -10.01
CA GLU A 90 3.33 -11.34 -10.88
C GLU A 90 2.03 -12.06 -10.49
N LEU A 91 1.77 -12.26 -9.20
CA LEU A 91 0.53 -12.88 -8.72
C LEU A 91 -0.69 -12.03 -9.05
N ARG A 92 -0.61 -10.70 -8.91
CA ARG A 92 -1.69 -9.80 -9.34
C ARG A 92 -1.93 -9.85 -10.85
N ASP A 93 -0.85 -9.81 -11.63
CA ASP A 93 -0.93 -9.88 -13.10
C ASP A 93 -1.55 -11.23 -13.54
N ARG A 94 -1.24 -12.33 -12.84
CA ARG A 94 -1.87 -13.64 -13.03
C ARG A 94 -3.35 -13.65 -12.61
N GLU A 95 -3.70 -13.07 -11.46
CA GLU A 95 -5.07 -12.97 -10.99
C GLU A 95 -5.93 -12.18 -11.98
N GLU A 96 -5.45 -11.04 -12.45
CA GLU A 96 -6.14 -10.21 -13.45
C GLU A 96 -6.34 -10.98 -14.76
N ALA A 97 -5.30 -11.70 -15.23
CA ALA A 97 -5.41 -12.55 -16.41
C ALA A 97 -6.46 -13.65 -16.22
N ILE A 98 -6.50 -14.30 -15.05
CA ILE A 98 -7.50 -15.33 -14.73
C ILE A 98 -8.90 -14.73 -14.68
N GLN A 99 -9.10 -13.60 -14.00
CA GLN A 99 -10.41 -12.93 -13.94
C GLN A 99 -10.89 -12.55 -15.34
N LYS A 100 -10.00 -12.02 -16.20
CA LYS A 100 -10.31 -11.72 -17.61
C LYS A 100 -10.69 -12.96 -18.40
N LEU A 101 -10.00 -14.07 -18.20
CA LEU A 101 -10.30 -15.34 -18.88
C LEU A 101 -11.60 -15.98 -18.35
N GLN A 102 -11.84 -15.93 -17.03
CA GLN A 102 -13.06 -16.44 -16.41
C GLN A 102 -14.28 -15.64 -16.86
N SER A 103 -14.23 -14.31 -16.77
CA SER A 103 -15.29 -13.44 -17.31
C SER A 103 -15.54 -13.72 -18.80
N ALA A 104 -14.49 -13.84 -19.62
CA ALA A 104 -14.64 -14.21 -21.03
C ALA A 104 -15.26 -15.61 -21.24
N ARG A 105 -15.00 -16.57 -20.35
CA ARG A 105 -15.53 -17.95 -20.45
C ARG A 105 -16.96 -18.08 -19.94
N THR A 106 -17.28 -17.53 -18.78
CA THR A 106 -18.58 -17.73 -18.10
C THR A 106 -19.56 -16.60 -18.36
N GLY A 107 -19.06 -15.41 -18.68
CA GLY A 107 -19.86 -14.21 -18.90
C GLY A 107 -20.89 -14.35 -20.02
N PRO A 108 -20.51 -14.76 -21.25
CA PRO A 108 -21.47 -14.97 -22.34
C PRO A 108 -22.54 -16.02 -22.02
N THR A 109 -22.21 -17.00 -21.20
CA THR A 109 -23.20 -18.00 -20.76
C THR A 109 -24.20 -17.40 -19.78
N ALA A 110 -23.73 -16.56 -18.84
CA ALA A 110 -24.61 -15.86 -17.91
C ALA A 110 -25.55 -14.88 -18.64
N THR A 111 -25.06 -14.17 -19.66
CA THR A 111 -25.87 -13.20 -20.41
C THR A 111 -26.94 -13.90 -21.26
N MET A 112 -26.61 -15.06 -21.83
CA MET A 112 -27.58 -15.92 -22.51
C MET A 112 -28.61 -16.52 -21.53
N LEU A 113 -28.18 -16.89 -20.32
CA LEU A 113 -29.08 -17.33 -19.27
C LEU A 113 -30.06 -16.21 -18.88
N GLU A 114 -29.59 -14.98 -18.75
CA GLU A 114 -30.45 -13.82 -18.48
C GLU A 114 -31.44 -13.55 -19.59
N LEU A 115 -31.00 -13.62 -20.84
CA LEU A 115 -31.89 -13.51 -21.99
C LEU A 115 -32.98 -14.59 -21.95
N SER A 116 -32.61 -15.83 -21.60
CA SER A 116 -33.58 -16.92 -21.44
C SER A 116 -34.57 -16.65 -20.29
N ARG A 117 -34.10 -16.07 -19.17
CA ARG A 117 -34.94 -15.71 -18.02
C ARG A 117 -35.94 -14.62 -18.38
N ILE A 118 -35.50 -13.58 -19.10
CA ILE A 118 -36.35 -12.49 -19.58
C ILE A 118 -37.44 -13.01 -20.52
N MET A 119 -37.10 -13.98 -21.37
CA MET A 119 -38.00 -14.63 -22.33
C MET A 119 -38.83 -15.77 -21.74
N THR A 120 -38.72 -16.07 -20.43
CA THR A 120 -39.50 -17.12 -19.78
C THR A 120 -40.74 -16.54 -19.10
N THR A 121 -41.89 -17.17 -19.30
CA THR A 121 -43.16 -16.78 -18.66
C THR A 121 -43.04 -16.79 -17.14
N GLY A 122 -43.57 -15.77 -16.46
CA GLY A 122 -43.56 -15.67 -15.00
C GLY A 122 -42.20 -15.36 -14.37
N ARG A 123 -41.16 -15.13 -15.18
CA ARG A 123 -39.86 -14.62 -14.72
C ARG A 123 -39.67 -13.17 -15.16
N GLY A 124 -39.01 -12.39 -14.30
CA GLY A 124 -38.59 -11.03 -14.57
C GLY A 124 -37.09 -10.94 -14.88
N PRO A 125 -36.58 -9.76 -15.26
CA PRO A 125 -35.15 -9.54 -15.37
C PRO A 125 -34.47 -9.69 -14.00
N THR A 126 -33.22 -10.14 -13.97
CA THR A 126 -32.40 -10.10 -12.76
C THR A 126 -32.05 -8.64 -12.47
N ILE A 127 -32.60 -8.12 -11.38
CA ILE A 127 -32.42 -6.76 -10.90
C ILE A 127 -32.41 -6.77 -9.37
N ASP A 128 -31.58 -5.91 -8.78
CA ASP A 128 -31.60 -5.65 -7.34
C ASP A 128 -32.98 -5.19 -6.85
N ARG A 129 -33.41 -5.75 -5.71
CA ARG A 129 -34.71 -5.45 -5.11
C ARG A 129 -34.88 -3.96 -4.82
N ASP A 130 -33.84 -3.33 -4.26
CA ASP A 130 -33.88 -1.91 -3.88
C ASP A 130 -34.04 -1.01 -5.10
N LYS A 131 -33.34 -1.33 -6.21
CA LYS A 131 -33.43 -0.61 -7.48
C LYS A 131 -34.83 -0.75 -8.08
N LEU A 132 -35.44 -1.93 -8.00
CA LEU A 132 -36.82 -2.14 -8.43
C LEU A 132 -37.81 -1.36 -7.56
N GLU A 133 -37.61 -1.30 -6.25
CA GLU A 133 -38.45 -0.53 -5.33
C GLU A 133 -38.33 0.98 -5.57
N GLN A 134 -37.12 1.49 -5.87
CA GLN A 134 -36.91 2.89 -6.26
C GLN A 134 -37.61 3.20 -7.58
N LEU A 135 -37.44 2.36 -8.61
CA LEU A 135 -38.11 2.55 -9.90
C LEU A 135 -39.64 2.56 -9.77
N LYS A 136 -40.21 1.72 -8.88
CA LYS A 136 -41.65 1.74 -8.59
C LYS A 136 -42.11 3.07 -7.99
N ARG A 137 -41.27 3.74 -7.19
CA ARG A 137 -41.58 5.05 -6.59
C ARG A 137 -41.44 6.17 -7.62
N ASP A 138 -40.34 6.17 -8.36
CA ASP A 138 -39.96 7.28 -9.24
C ASP A 138 -40.70 7.25 -10.57
N ASN A 139 -40.85 6.07 -11.18
CA ASN A 139 -41.53 5.89 -12.45
C ASN A 139 -42.26 4.54 -12.54
N PRO A 140 -43.55 4.49 -12.15
CA PRO A 140 -44.35 3.26 -12.21
C PRO A 140 -44.44 2.63 -13.60
N THR A 141 -44.32 3.44 -14.68
CA THR A 141 -44.39 2.94 -16.07
C THR A 141 -43.10 2.26 -16.53
N ALA A 142 -41.98 2.50 -15.85
CA ALA A 142 -40.71 1.85 -16.14
C ALA A 142 -40.66 0.39 -15.65
N VAL A 143 -41.61 -0.02 -14.81
CA VAL A 143 -41.65 -1.37 -14.24
C VAL A 143 -42.15 -2.37 -15.30
N PRO A 144 -41.50 -3.53 -15.50
CA PRO A 144 -41.94 -4.53 -16.46
C PRO A 144 -43.35 -5.02 -16.19
N ASN A 145 -44.13 -5.24 -17.24
CA ASN A 145 -45.45 -5.82 -17.09
C ASN A 145 -45.31 -7.31 -16.73
N ALA A 146 -45.86 -7.72 -15.59
CA ALA A 146 -45.83 -9.11 -15.12
C ALA A 146 -46.69 -10.05 -15.98
N ASN A 147 -47.73 -9.50 -16.63
CA ASN A 147 -48.69 -10.26 -17.45
C ASN A 147 -48.29 -10.34 -18.93
N TRP A 148 -47.13 -9.80 -19.30
CA TRP A 148 -46.61 -9.92 -20.66
C TRP A 148 -46.36 -11.40 -21.00
N ASP A 149 -46.74 -11.81 -22.21
CA ASP A 149 -46.49 -13.16 -22.73
C ASP A 149 -45.26 -13.15 -23.65
N PRO A 150 -44.11 -13.70 -23.21
CA PRO A 150 -42.90 -13.77 -24.02
C PRO A 150 -43.05 -14.57 -25.31
N ARG A 151 -44.07 -15.44 -25.45
CA ARG A 151 -44.30 -16.24 -26.66
C ARG A 151 -44.67 -15.40 -27.89
N ARG A 152 -45.04 -14.13 -27.68
CA ARG A 152 -45.36 -13.16 -28.73
C ARG A 152 -44.12 -12.53 -29.37
N LEU A 153 -42.93 -12.85 -28.87
CA LEU A 153 -41.67 -12.33 -29.36
C LEU A 153 -40.67 -13.48 -29.53
N TRP A 154 -39.89 -13.44 -30.60
CA TRP A 154 -38.84 -14.42 -30.83
C TRP A 154 -37.59 -13.78 -31.41
N LEU A 155 -36.47 -14.35 -31.04
CA LEU A 155 -35.15 -13.90 -31.46
C LEU A 155 -34.72 -14.72 -32.66
N THR A 156 -34.24 -14.04 -33.69
CA THR A 156 -33.73 -14.65 -34.92
C THR A 156 -32.22 -14.56 -35.02
N SER A 157 -31.62 -13.55 -34.38
CA SER A 157 -30.17 -13.37 -34.39
C SER A 157 -29.65 -12.82 -33.07
N TYR A 158 -28.49 -13.35 -32.67
CA TYR A 158 -27.69 -12.86 -31.55
C TYR A 158 -26.26 -12.75 -32.06
N LYS A 159 -25.71 -11.53 -32.11
CA LYS A 159 -24.34 -11.29 -32.53
C LYS A 159 -23.64 -10.42 -31.49
N GLU A 160 -22.65 -11.00 -30.82
CA GLU A 160 -21.81 -10.29 -29.86
C GLU A 160 -20.44 -9.99 -30.47
N GLN A 161 -19.99 -8.75 -30.36
CA GLN A 161 -18.63 -8.31 -30.69
C GLN A 161 -18.17 -7.31 -29.63
N GLU A 162 -17.02 -7.57 -29.00
CA GLU A 162 -16.40 -6.64 -28.04
C GLU A 162 -17.37 -6.11 -26.96
N ARG A 163 -18.17 -7.00 -26.35
CA ARG A 163 -19.21 -6.67 -25.34
C ARG A 163 -20.37 -5.82 -25.87
N VAL A 164 -20.49 -5.63 -27.18
CA VAL A 164 -21.66 -5.06 -27.83
C VAL A 164 -22.45 -6.17 -28.49
N VAL A 165 -23.70 -6.31 -28.08
CA VAL A 165 -24.63 -7.29 -28.64
C VAL A 165 -25.62 -6.60 -29.55
N ARG A 166 -25.76 -7.17 -30.75
CA ARG A 166 -26.85 -6.91 -31.68
C ARG A 166 -27.83 -8.06 -31.63
N LEU A 167 -29.05 -7.75 -31.22
CA LEU A 167 -30.18 -8.66 -31.18
C LEU A 167 -31.09 -8.34 -32.36
N GLY A 168 -31.54 -9.36 -33.08
CA GLY A 168 -32.58 -9.24 -34.09
C GLY A 168 -33.69 -10.23 -33.81
N GLY A 169 -34.92 -9.80 -34.05
CA GLY A 169 -36.08 -10.63 -33.79
C GLY A 169 -37.32 -10.16 -34.52
N LEU A 170 -38.40 -10.89 -34.27
CA LEU A 170 -39.74 -10.57 -34.72
C LEU A 170 -40.65 -10.57 -33.49
N ALA A 171 -41.59 -9.66 -33.46
CA ALA A 171 -42.59 -9.55 -32.42
C ALA A 171 -43.98 -9.43 -33.05
N ARG A 172 -45.01 -9.80 -32.28
CA ARG A 172 -46.40 -9.64 -32.72
C ARG A 172 -46.75 -8.16 -32.87
N ASP A 173 -46.46 -7.35 -31.85
CA ASP A 173 -46.77 -5.92 -31.81
C ASP A 173 -45.60 -5.07 -31.31
N GLY A 174 -45.68 -3.75 -31.49
CA GLY A 174 -44.69 -2.80 -30.97
C GLY A 174 -44.66 -2.70 -29.44
N GLU A 175 -45.76 -3.07 -28.76
CA GLU A 175 -45.83 -3.17 -27.31
C GLU A 175 -44.91 -4.28 -26.80
N ASP A 176 -44.91 -5.44 -27.46
CA ASP A 176 -44.04 -6.57 -27.08
C ASP A 176 -42.55 -6.22 -27.22
N VAL A 177 -42.20 -5.45 -28.26
CA VAL A 177 -40.82 -4.93 -28.44
C VAL A 177 -40.44 -3.98 -27.30
N SER A 178 -41.37 -3.13 -26.88
CA SER A 178 -41.16 -2.14 -25.83
C SER A 178 -41.04 -2.78 -24.44
N GLU A 179 -41.85 -3.80 -24.15
CA GLU A 179 -41.75 -4.62 -22.94
C GLU A 179 -40.40 -5.35 -22.89
N PHE A 180 -39.99 -5.97 -23.99
CA PHE A 180 -38.69 -6.63 -24.08
C PHE A 180 -37.54 -5.64 -23.87
N LEU A 181 -37.59 -4.46 -24.48
CA LEU A 181 -36.60 -3.39 -24.28
C LEU A 181 -36.52 -2.95 -22.82
N ARG A 182 -37.68 -2.76 -22.17
CA ARG A 182 -37.74 -2.37 -20.77
C ARG A 182 -37.11 -3.43 -19.87
N ARG A 183 -37.48 -4.70 -20.06
CA ARG A 183 -36.90 -5.83 -19.32
C ARG A 183 -35.39 -5.93 -19.54
N LEU A 184 -34.92 -5.73 -20.77
CA LEU A 184 -33.50 -5.76 -21.09
C LEU A 184 -32.74 -4.61 -20.41
N SER A 185 -33.29 -3.39 -20.42
CA SER A 185 -32.67 -2.21 -19.80
C SER A 185 -32.56 -2.30 -18.27
N LEU A 186 -33.38 -3.13 -17.65
CA LEU A 186 -33.44 -3.33 -16.21
C LEU A 186 -32.56 -4.47 -15.71
N SER A 187 -32.13 -5.36 -16.62
CA SER A 187 -31.21 -6.44 -16.28
C SER A 187 -29.86 -5.86 -15.88
N ASP A 188 -29.23 -6.46 -14.87
CA ASP A 188 -27.88 -6.04 -14.44
C ASP A 188 -26.77 -6.41 -15.43
N TYR A 189 -27.08 -7.26 -16.41
CA TYR A 189 -26.14 -7.75 -17.42
C TYR A 189 -26.14 -6.91 -18.70
N PHE A 190 -27.19 -6.13 -18.95
CA PHE A 190 -27.34 -5.33 -20.16
C PHE A 190 -27.42 -3.84 -19.82
N TYR A 191 -26.70 -3.01 -20.57
CA TYR A 191 -26.72 -1.56 -20.38
C TYR A 191 -26.65 -0.84 -21.73
N GLU A 192 -27.02 0.45 -21.74
CA GLU A 192 -27.13 1.27 -22.96
C GLU A 192 -27.95 0.60 -24.08
N VAL A 193 -29.11 0.06 -23.72
CA VAL A 193 -30.01 -0.58 -24.69
C VAL A 193 -30.61 0.47 -25.62
N LYS A 194 -30.47 0.27 -26.93
CA LYS A 194 -31.02 1.12 -27.98
C LYS A 194 -31.82 0.30 -28.98
N LEU A 195 -33.03 0.76 -29.28
CA LEU A 195 -33.84 0.22 -30.37
C LEU A 195 -33.36 0.79 -31.70
N LEU A 196 -33.10 -0.08 -32.67
CA LEU A 196 -32.87 0.32 -34.06
C LEU A 196 -34.22 0.37 -34.80
N PRO A 197 -34.33 1.07 -35.95
CA PRO A 197 -35.59 1.24 -36.65
C PRO A 197 -36.30 -0.10 -36.92
N ALA A 198 -37.47 -0.28 -36.32
CA ALA A 198 -38.30 -1.46 -36.52
C ALA A 198 -39.13 -1.32 -37.80
N GLN A 199 -39.29 -2.42 -38.54
CA GLN A 199 -40.07 -2.47 -39.78
C GLN A 199 -41.24 -3.44 -39.60
N LYS A 200 -42.43 -3.02 -40.03
CA LYS A 200 -43.55 -3.95 -40.14
C LYS A 200 -43.32 -4.83 -41.37
N SER A 201 -43.35 -6.15 -41.17
CA SER A 201 -43.22 -7.14 -42.23
C SER A 201 -44.35 -8.13 -42.11
N VAL A 202 -44.97 -8.47 -43.24
CA VAL A 202 -45.92 -9.58 -43.31
C VAL A 202 -45.12 -10.85 -43.53
N ASP A 203 -45.29 -11.84 -42.65
CA ASP A 203 -44.65 -13.12 -42.85
C ASP A 203 -45.25 -13.85 -44.06
N ALA A 204 -44.40 -14.38 -44.93
CA ALA A 204 -44.80 -14.99 -46.20
C ALA A 204 -45.60 -16.28 -46.01
N THR A 205 -45.40 -16.98 -44.89
CA THR A 205 -46.03 -18.27 -44.62
C THR A 205 -47.33 -18.11 -43.84
N SER A 206 -47.30 -17.38 -42.73
CA SER A 206 -48.48 -17.21 -41.86
C SER A 206 -49.41 -16.07 -42.29
N LYS A 207 -48.97 -15.20 -43.21
CA LYS A 207 -49.65 -13.95 -43.61
C LYS A 207 -49.97 -13.03 -42.42
N LEU A 208 -49.27 -13.22 -41.29
CA LEU A 208 -49.43 -12.42 -40.11
C LEU A 208 -48.57 -11.16 -40.23
N GLU A 209 -49.14 -10.02 -39.84
CA GLU A 209 -48.36 -8.81 -39.60
C GLU A 209 -47.49 -9.02 -38.35
N LEU A 210 -46.20 -8.75 -38.52
CA LEU A 210 -45.18 -8.83 -37.48
C LEU A 210 -44.30 -7.59 -37.53
N VAL A 211 -43.71 -7.27 -36.38
CA VAL A 211 -42.73 -6.20 -36.26
C VAL A 211 -41.35 -6.82 -36.21
N LYS A 212 -40.56 -6.61 -37.27
CA LYS A 212 -39.13 -6.90 -37.27
C LYS A 212 -38.41 -5.81 -36.51
N PHE A 213 -37.72 -6.21 -35.45
CA PHE A 213 -36.96 -5.30 -34.61
C PHE A 213 -35.49 -5.70 -34.58
N GLU A 214 -34.64 -4.69 -34.43
CA GLU A 214 -33.22 -4.87 -34.15
C GLU A 214 -32.86 -3.98 -32.96
N MET A 215 -31.97 -4.47 -32.10
CA MET A 215 -31.58 -3.78 -30.88
C MET A 215 -30.07 -3.90 -30.68
N SER A 216 -29.48 -2.83 -30.17
CA SER A 216 -28.08 -2.80 -29.76
C SER A 216 -28.04 -2.62 -28.25
N ALA A 217 -27.26 -3.45 -27.56
CA ALA A 217 -27.01 -3.32 -26.13
C ALA A 217 -25.52 -3.57 -25.85
N LYS A 218 -25.01 -2.99 -24.76
CA LYS A 218 -23.73 -3.38 -24.20
C LYS A 218 -23.94 -4.39 -23.09
N VAL A 219 -22.95 -5.26 -22.89
CA VAL A 219 -23.05 -6.39 -21.97
C VAL A 219 -21.95 -6.31 -20.92
N ARG A 220 -22.32 -6.60 -19.67
CA ARG A 220 -21.43 -6.59 -18.53
C ARG A 220 -21.32 -7.99 -17.92
N TYR A 221 -20.10 -8.49 -17.85
CA TYR A 221 -19.70 -9.71 -17.15
C TYR A 221 -18.20 -9.67 -16.83
#